data_AF-A0AAU3T7P4-F1
#
_entry.id   AF-A0AAU3T7P4-F1
#
_cell.length_a   1.000
_cell.length_b   1.000
_cell.length_c   1.000
_cell.angle_alpha   90.00
_cell.angle_beta   90.00
_cell.angle_gamma   90.00
#
_symmetry.space_group_name_H-M   'P 1'
#
loop_
_entity.id
_entity.type
_entity.pdbx_description
1 polymer ?
#
loop_
_entity_poly.entity_id
_entity_poly.type
_entity_poly.pdbx_seq_one_letter_code
_entity_poly.pdbx_strand_id
1 'polypeptide(L)'
;MTDSLTGFTVTSATLGALASTEPSVDGTSLVRDIRRSKRLVLLRGVLDAAPGGRGGEAADHWALLEEAERHDPEAVRDVLHYPATGVWAEETLRRLHAPYGPPADLGHLGALAVAAALRSKITFKATLRPVHGRLVLPTLGLLRPTRSGPLALTEGSWDPDDPTTLALHTLPGGRTALDDLDPYRAPGPAHPAPVRPARRLTPKGHKRWDIQWSGALTLLDRYDTARAEEIGLLLRSVVPLGGGSRSSGATLPAAAGSVLARTQAPPALAATLVHEVQHGKLTALADVLTLHTADRTPRHWAPWRSDPRPLEGLLHGAYAHLALAGYWQRAALYGARGAWAQHARIRAQVAAVLPALHRHPQLTTAGREFIAAMAAAERAMDDLPPPGDQHATARRTVDRERRAWCAQHPELAPFTQG
;
A
#
# COMPACT_ATOMS: atom_id res chain seq x y z
N MET A 1 -15.07 16.95 -11.62
CA MET A 1 -13.80 16.26 -11.92
C MET A 1 -13.19 16.83 -13.17
N THR A 2 -12.63 18.03 -13.06
CA THR A 2 -12.03 18.79 -14.19
C THR A 2 -10.54 18.52 -14.37
N ASP A 3 -9.90 17.85 -13.40
CA ASP A 3 -8.50 17.46 -13.47
C ASP A 3 -8.32 16.36 -14.54
N SER A 4 -7.63 16.70 -15.64
CA SER A 4 -7.34 15.75 -16.71
C SER A 4 -6.56 14.54 -16.19
N LEU A 5 -6.80 13.35 -16.74
CA LEU A 5 -5.93 12.19 -16.50
C LEU A 5 -4.46 12.62 -16.68
N THR A 6 -3.62 12.43 -15.66
CA THR A 6 -2.21 12.77 -15.80
C THR A 6 -1.60 11.84 -16.84
N GLY A 7 -1.15 12.39 -17.97
CA GLY A 7 -0.28 11.65 -18.88
C GLY A 7 1.07 11.47 -18.23
N PHE A 8 1.55 10.24 -18.11
CA PHE A 8 2.89 9.94 -17.61
C PHE A 8 3.61 8.99 -18.57
N THR A 9 4.94 9.10 -18.62
CA THR A 9 5.80 8.21 -19.40
C THR A 9 6.77 7.53 -18.44
N VAL A 10 6.88 6.20 -18.53
CA VAL A 10 7.89 5.44 -17.79
C VAL A 10 9.18 5.44 -18.61
N THR A 11 10.06 6.38 -18.34
CA THR A 11 11.38 6.43 -18.99
C THR A 11 12.30 5.34 -18.43
N SER A 12 13.32 4.96 -19.20
CA SER A 12 14.38 4.04 -18.75
C SER A 12 15.08 4.56 -17.47
N ALA A 13 15.36 5.86 -17.40
CA ALA A 13 15.95 6.49 -16.21
C ALA A 13 15.05 6.36 -14.98
N THR A 14 13.76 6.66 -15.11
CA THR A 14 12.79 6.53 -14.00
C THR A 14 12.59 5.07 -13.60
N LEU A 15 12.59 4.14 -14.57
CA LEU A 15 12.49 2.70 -14.32
C LEU A 15 13.70 2.21 -13.53
N GLY A 16 14.91 2.58 -13.94
CA GLY A 16 16.15 2.28 -13.23
C GLY A 16 16.19 2.88 -11.82
N ALA A 17 15.75 4.13 -11.66
CA ALA A 17 15.65 4.79 -10.36
C ALA A 17 14.70 4.04 -9.42
N LEU A 18 13.49 3.68 -9.88
CA LEU A 18 12.56 2.86 -9.10
C LEU A 18 13.15 1.49 -8.77
N ALA A 19 13.74 0.81 -9.75
CA ALA A 19 14.34 -0.52 -9.59
C ALA A 19 15.49 -0.56 -8.57
N SER A 20 16.25 0.53 -8.44
CA SER A 20 17.32 0.64 -7.45
C SER A 20 16.83 0.60 -6.00
N THR A 21 15.52 0.80 -5.77
CA THR A 21 14.87 1.00 -4.46
C THR A 21 15.28 2.27 -3.72
N GLU A 22 16.14 3.09 -4.31
CA GLU A 22 16.49 4.40 -3.78
C GLU A 22 15.36 5.41 -3.97
N PRO A 23 15.09 6.28 -2.98
CA PRO A 23 14.15 7.36 -3.14
C PRO A 23 14.55 8.28 -4.29
N SER A 24 13.60 8.62 -5.15
CA SER A 24 13.80 9.62 -6.20
C SER A 24 12.53 10.44 -6.38
N VAL A 25 12.70 11.72 -6.70
CA VAL A 25 11.58 12.65 -6.94
C VAL A 25 10.74 12.18 -8.12
N ASP A 26 11.37 11.80 -9.23
CA ASP A 26 10.71 11.32 -10.44
C ASP A 26 9.97 10.00 -10.20
N GLY A 27 10.61 9.04 -9.52
CA GLY A 27 9.98 7.77 -9.18
C GLY A 27 8.78 7.93 -8.25
N THR A 28 8.91 8.79 -7.23
CA THR A 28 7.82 9.11 -6.29
C THR A 28 6.65 9.79 -7.01
N SER A 29 6.94 10.75 -7.88
CA SER A 29 5.93 11.46 -8.67
C SER A 29 5.21 10.51 -9.62
N LEU A 30 5.94 9.67 -10.35
CA LEU A 30 5.36 8.65 -11.24
C LEU A 30 4.42 7.71 -10.48
N VAL A 31 4.82 7.20 -9.32
CA VAL A 31 3.97 6.30 -8.50
C VAL A 31 2.69 7.02 -8.05
N ARG A 32 2.77 8.30 -7.68
CA ARG A 32 1.60 9.11 -7.31
C ARG A 32 0.67 9.32 -8.51
N ASP A 33 1.22 9.62 -9.69
CA ASP A 33 0.45 9.86 -10.91
C ASP A 33 -0.25 8.61 -11.42
N ILE A 34 0.41 7.45 -11.36
CA ILE A 34 -0.21 6.16 -11.70
C ILE A 34 -1.37 5.86 -10.76
N ARG A 35 -1.15 5.97 -9.44
CA ARG A 35 -2.21 5.73 -8.43
C ARG A 35 -3.38 6.68 -8.61
N ARG A 36 -3.09 7.95 -8.93
CA ARG A 36 -4.10 8.96 -9.21
C ARG A 36 -4.93 8.62 -10.45
N SER A 37 -4.27 8.31 -11.56
CA SER A 37 -4.94 8.00 -12.83
C SER A 37 -5.78 6.73 -12.71
N LYS A 38 -5.24 5.66 -12.11
CA LYS A 38 -6.00 4.43 -11.82
C LYS A 38 -7.24 4.73 -10.97
N ARG A 39 -7.10 5.58 -9.95
CA ARG A 39 -8.23 5.95 -9.09
C ARG A 39 -9.35 6.65 -9.87
N LEU A 40 -9.01 7.63 -10.71
CA LEU A 40 -9.99 8.36 -11.51
C LEU A 40 -10.68 7.45 -12.53
N VAL A 41 -9.94 6.54 -13.16
CA VAL A 41 -10.51 5.54 -14.08
C VAL A 41 -11.48 4.61 -13.36
N LEU A 42 -11.14 4.12 -12.16
CA LEU A 42 -12.02 3.27 -11.36
C LEU A 42 -13.30 4.01 -10.95
N LEU A 43 -13.18 5.24 -10.45
CA LEU A 43 -14.34 6.06 -10.07
C LEU A 43 -15.24 6.35 -11.26
N ARG A 44 -14.64 6.64 -12.41
CA ARG A 44 -15.38 6.85 -13.65
C ARG A 44 -16.12 5.60 -14.09
N GLY A 45 -15.48 4.44 -14.02
CA GLY A 45 -16.11 3.16 -14.30
C GLY A 45 -17.30 2.87 -13.37
N VAL A 46 -17.19 3.17 -12.07
CA VAL A 46 -18.31 3.02 -11.13
C VAL A 46 -19.49 3.90 -11.54
N LEU A 47 -19.24 5.17 -11.91
CA LEU A 47 -20.27 6.10 -12.33
C LEU A 47 -20.96 5.65 -13.64
N ASP A 48 -20.17 5.24 -14.64
CA ASP A 48 -20.71 4.83 -15.94
C ASP A 48 -21.51 3.51 -15.85
N ALA A 49 -21.16 2.62 -14.91
CA ALA A 49 -21.87 1.37 -14.65
C ALA A 49 -23.02 1.49 -13.63
N ALA A 50 -23.23 2.66 -13.02
CA ALA A 50 -24.28 2.85 -12.01
C ALA A 50 -25.69 2.81 -12.65
N PRO A 51 -26.66 2.08 -12.06
CA PRO A 51 -28.04 2.10 -12.51
C PRO A 51 -28.66 3.49 -12.41
N GLY A 52 -29.53 3.85 -13.37
CA GLY A 52 -30.20 5.16 -13.42
C GLY A 52 -29.43 6.24 -14.20
N GLY A 53 -28.20 5.96 -14.65
CA GLY A 53 -27.43 6.83 -15.53
C GLY A 53 -27.28 8.26 -14.98
N ARG A 54 -27.39 9.27 -15.85
CA ARG A 54 -27.21 10.69 -15.51
C ARG A 54 -28.34 11.31 -14.65
N GLY A 55 -29.37 10.55 -14.30
CA GLY A 55 -30.50 11.04 -13.49
C GLY A 55 -30.73 10.28 -12.18
N GLY A 56 -29.82 9.38 -11.79
CA GLY A 56 -29.90 8.62 -10.54
C GLY A 56 -29.10 9.23 -9.39
N GLU A 57 -29.24 8.68 -8.17
CA GLU A 57 -28.54 9.14 -6.96
C GLU A 57 -27.01 9.25 -7.14
N ALA A 58 -26.41 8.38 -7.97
CA ALA A 58 -24.97 8.43 -8.26
C ALA A 58 -24.58 9.72 -9.01
N ALA A 59 -25.43 10.23 -9.89
CA ALA A 59 -25.20 11.48 -10.60
C ALA A 59 -25.31 12.69 -9.67
N ASP A 60 -26.24 12.67 -8.71
CA ASP A 60 -26.36 13.73 -7.69
C ASP A 60 -25.13 13.78 -6.77
N HIS A 61 -24.67 12.62 -6.30
CA HIS A 61 -23.44 12.53 -5.53
C HIS A 61 -22.21 12.98 -6.33
N TRP A 62 -22.18 12.67 -7.63
CA TRP A 62 -21.14 13.16 -8.52
C TRP A 62 -21.16 14.68 -8.64
N ALA A 63 -22.32 15.28 -8.89
CA ALA A 63 -22.45 16.74 -8.99
C ALA A 63 -21.96 17.45 -7.71
N LEU A 64 -22.24 16.88 -6.52
CA LEU A 64 -21.71 17.40 -5.26
C LEU A 64 -20.17 17.29 -5.18
N LEU A 65 -19.56 16.21 -5.67
CA LEU A 65 -18.10 16.10 -5.79
C LEU A 65 -17.52 17.17 -6.72
N GLU A 66 -18.18 17.47 -7.84
CA GLU A 66 -17.72 18.49 -8.78
C GLU A 66 -17.85 19.92 -8.22
N GLU A 67 -18.90 20.19 -7.44
CA GLU A 67 -19.04 21.45 -6.70
C GLU A 67 -17.93 21.59 -5.66
N ALA A 68 -17.70 20.55 -4.85
CA ALA A 68 -16.64 20.53 -3.85
C ALA A 68 -15.26 20.74 -4.50
N GLU A 69 -14.99 20.09 -5.64
CA GLU A 69 -13.71 20.20 -6.33
C GLU A 69 -13.50 21.60 -6.92
N ARG A 70 -14.55 22.25 -7.42
CA ARG A 70 -14.45 23.65 -7.89
C ARG A 70 -14.08 24.62 -6.76
N HIS A 71 -14.46 24.30 -5.53
CA HIS A 71 -14.19 25.14 -4.36
C HIS A 71 -12.83 24.85 -3.72
N ASP A 72 -12.51 23.56 -3.51
CA ASP A 72 -11.23 23.11 -2.94
C ASP A 72 -10.76 21.81 -3.63
N PRO A 73 -9.99 21.92 -4.73
CA PRO A 73 -9.46 20.77 -5.43
C PRO A 73 -8.56 19.87 -4.56
N GLU A 74 -7.85 20.43 -3.58
CA GLU A 74 -6.95 19.65 -2.73
C GLU A 74 -7.72 18.79 -1.72
N ALA A 75 -8.76 19.36 -1.11
CA ALA A 75 -9.65 18.62 -0.20
C ALA A 75 -10.32 17.43 -0.91
N VAL A 76 -10.84 17.62 -2.12
CA VAL A 76 -11.45 16.54 -2.89
C VAL A 76 -10.42 15.50 -3.30
N ARG A 77 -9.23 15.93 -3.76
CA ARG A 77 -8.12 15.05 -4.08
C ARG A 77 -7.76 14.15 -2.90
N ASP A 78 -7.72 14.70 -1.69
CA ASP A 78 -7.42 13.94 -0.48
C ASP A 78 -8.45 12.87 -0.13
N VAL A 79 -9.74 13.13 -0.38
CA VAL A 79 -10.83 12.16 -0.18
C VAL A 79 -10.78 11.05 -1.22
N LEU A 80 -10.65 11.43 -2.51
CA LEU A 80 -10.67 10.46 -3.61
C LEU A 80 -9.44 9.55 -3.62
N HIS A 81 -8.27 10.06 -3.23
CA HIS A 81 -7.04 9.28 -3.13
C HIS A 81 -6.80 8.65 -1.76
N TYR A 82 -7.80 8.67 -0.87
CA TYR A 82 -7.76 7.86 0.34
C TYR A 82 -7.69 6.37 -0.03
N PRO A 83 -6.80 5.55 0.55
CA PRO A 83 -6.58 4.18 0.06
C PRO A 83 -7.85 3.31 -0.01
N ALA A 84 -8.71 3.37 1.01
CA ALA A 84 -9.95 2.59 1.10
C ALA A 84 -10.92 2.88 -0.06
N THR A 85 -10.92 4.09 -0.61
CA THR A 85 -11.74 4.47 -1.78
C THR A 85 -11.41 3.61 -3.01
N GLY A 86 -10.19 3.10 -3.16
CA GLY A 86 -9.80 2.26 -4.29
C GLY A 86 -10.24 0.82 -4.12
N VAL A 87 -10.09 0.31 -2.89
CA VAL A 87 -10.63 -1.00 -2.50
C VAL A 87 -12.13 -1.03 -2.74
N TRP A 88 -12.84 0.02 -2.33
CA TRP A 88 -14.26 0.18 -2.61
C TRP A 88 -14.57 0.20 -4.12
N ALA A 89 -13.87 1.03 -4.89
CA ALA A 89 -14.16 1.21 -6.31
C ALA A 89 -13.92 -0.09 -7.10
N GLU A 90 -12.82 -0.80 -6.85
CA GLU A 90 -12.54 -2.10 -7.47
C GLU A 90 -13.57 -3.17 -7.08
N GLU A 91 -13.93 -3.24 -5.80
CA GLU A 91 -14.97 -4.16 -5.31
C GLU A 91 -16.33 -3.88 -5.94
N THR A 92 -16.72 -2.61 -6.00
CA THR A 92 -17.99 -2.14 -6.56
C THR A 92 -18.07 -2.45 -8.05
N LEU A 93 -17.04 -2.10 -8.82
CA LEU A 93 -16.96 -2.43 -10.25
C LEU A 93 -17.08 -3.93 -10.49
N ARG A 94 -16.34 -4.75 -9.73
CA ARG A 94 -16.41 -6.21 -9.88
C ARG A 94 -17.82 -6.75 -9.63
N ARG A 95 -18.52 -6.21 -8.62
CA ARG A 95 -19.91 -6.61 -8.31
C ARG A 95 -20.90 -6.14 -9.36
N LEU A 96 -20.74 -4.94 -9.90
CA LEU A 96 -21.58 -4.45 -11.02
C LEU A 96 -21.46 -5.35 -12.26
N HIS A 97 -20.29 -5.99 -12.46
CA HIS A 97 -20.07 -6.95 -13.55
C HIS A 97 -20.39 -8.41 -13.18
N ALA A 98 -20.88 -8.68 -11.96
CA ALA A 98 -21.19 -10.03 -11.47
C ALA A 98 -22.72 -10.16 -11.26
N PRO A 99 -23.50 -10.55 -12.29
CA PRO A 99 -24.97 -10.49 -12.26
C PRO A 99 -25.64 -11.36 -11.17
N TYR A 100 -24.95 -12.39 -10.68
CA TYR A 100 -25.42 -13.28 -9.61
C TYR A 100 -24.67 -13.08 -8.29
N GLY A 101 -23.85 -12.02 -8.20
CA GLY A 101 -23.07 -11.68 -7.01
C GLY A 101 -23.85 -10.87 -5.97
N PRO A 102 -23.23 -10.60 -4.80
CA PRO A 102 -23.80 -9.66 -3.83
C PRO A 102 -23.92 -8.25 -4.45
N PRO A 103 -24.90 -7.44 -4.01
CA PRO A 103 -25.09 -6.10 -4.56
C PRO A 103 -23.85 -5.22 -4.37
N ALA A 104 -23.61 -4.35 -5.34
CA ALA A 104 -22.57 -3.33 -5.30
C ALA A 104 -22.96 -2.22 -4.30
N ASP A 105 -21.99 -1.70 -3.55
CA ASP A 105 -22.22 -0.62 -2.59
C ASP A 105 -22.06 0.75 -3.28
N LEU A 106 -23.06 1.16 -4.06
CA LEU A 106 -23.06 2.47 -4.70
C LEU A 106 -23.25 3.62 -3.70
N GLY A 107 -23.79 3.35 -2.51
CA GLY A 107 -24.05 4.36 -1.48
C GLY A 107 -22.77 5.00 -0.93
N HIS A 108 -21.64 4.30 -0.98
CA HIS A 108 -20.35 4.86 -0.57
C HIS A 108 -19.87 6.01 -1.48
N LEU A 109 -20.36 6.12 -2.73
CA LEU A 109 -20.10 7.31 -3.56
C LEU A 109 -20.67 8.57 -2.89
N GLY A 110 -21.85 8.47 -2.28
CA GLY A 110 -22.44 9.56 -1.50
C GLY A 110 -21.62 9.90 -0.26
N ALA A 111 -21.04 8.90 0.41
CA ALA A 111 -20.13 9.14 1.53
C ALA A 111 -18.86 9.89 1.11
N LEU A 112 -18.30 9.59 -0.06
CA LEU A 112 -17.18 10.34 -0.64
C LEU A 112 -17.59 11.78 -0.95
N ALA A 113 -18.75 11.98 -1.59
CA ALA A 113 -19.27 13.30 -1.93
C ALA A 113 -19.49 14.18 -0.70
N VAL A 114 -20.11 13.63 0.35
CA VAL A 114 -20.32 14.34 1.61
C VAL A 114 -19.00 14.64 2.33
N ALA A 115 -18.06 13.68 2.37
CA ALA A 115 -16.75 13.93 2.97
C ALA A 115 -15.98 15.04 2.24
N ALA A 116 -16.04 15.05 0.91
CA ALA A 116 -15.48 16.10 0.07
C ALA A 116 -16.13 17.46 0.34
N ALA A 117 -17.46 17.53 0.38
CA ALA A 117 -18.21 18.76 0.64
C ALA A 117 -17.91 19.34 2.04
N LEU A 118 -17.88 18.50 3.07
CA LEU A 118 -17.52 18.88 4.44
C LEU A 118 -16.08 19.42 4.51
N ARG A 119 -15.12 18.75 3.88
CA ARG A 119 -13.72 19.21 3.86
C ARG A 119 -13.53 20.51 3.07
N SER A 120 -14.29 20.68 1.99
CA SER A 120 -14.28 21.89 1.15
C SER A 120 -15.09 23.02 1.76
N LYS A 121 -15.77 22.79 2.90
CA LYS A 121 -16.58 23.78 3.65
C LYS A 121 -17.66 24.45 2.80
N ILE A 122 -18.26 23.72 1.87
CA ILE A 122 -19.38 24.20 1.06
C ILE A 122 -20.71 23.88 1.74
N THR A 123 -21.74 24.69 1.47
CA THR A 123 -23.11 24.38 1.88
C THR A 123 -23.68 23.29 0.97
N PHE A 124 -24.32 22.28 1.56
CA PHE A 124 -24.95 21.20 0.80
C PHE A 124 -26.09 20.57 1.58
N LYS A 125 -26.89 19.77 0.88
CA LYS A 125 -27.85 18.86 1.49
C LYS A 125 -27.80 17.53 0.75
N ALA A 126 -27.47 16.46 1.46
CA ALA A 126 -27.45 15.11 0.92
C ALA A 126 -28.17 14.16 1.88
N THR A 127 -28.80 13.11 1.36
CA THR A 127 -29.44 12.09 2.20
C THR A 127 -28.75 10.76 1.96
N LEU A 128 -28.06 10.24 2.98
CA LEU A 128 -27.35 8.97 2.90
C LEU A 128 -28.03 7.90 3.76
N ARG A 129 -27.79 6.63 3.44
CA ARG A 129 -28.32 5.49 4.20
C ARG A 129 -27.20 4.83 5.00
N PRO A 130 -27.18 4.96 6.33
CA PRO A 130 -26.22 4.25 7.18
C PRO A 130 -26.36 2.73 7.04
N VAL A 131 -25.24 2.02 6.96
CA VAL A 131 -25.19 0.56 6.89
C VAL A 131 -24.89 0.01 8.29
N HIS A 132 -25.78 -0.83 8.81
CA HIS A 132 -25.71 -1.32 10.21
C HIS A 132 -25.59 -0.17 11.24
N GLY A 133 -26.39 0.89 11.07
CA GLY A 133 -26.41 2.05 11.98
C GLY A 133 -25.14 2.89 11.96
N ARG A 134 -24.34 2.77 10.89
CA ARG A 134 -23.02 3.42 10.77
C ARG A 134 -22.86 4.05 9.39
N LEU A 135 -22.32 5.26 9.34
CA LEU A 135 -21.98 5.93 8.10
C LEU A 135 -20.52 6.37 8.18
N VAL A 136 -19.64 5.67 7.46
CA VAL A 136 -18.24 6.07 7.33
C VAL A 136 -18.18 7.20 6.31
N LEU A 137 -17.48 8.28 6.67
CA LEU A 137 -17.14 9.38 5.78
C LEU A 137 -15.62 9.33 5.56
N PRO A 138 -15.14 8.88 4.39
CA PRO A 138 -13.73 8.69 4.11
C PRO A 138 -12.90 9.92 4.50
N THR A 139 -11.73 9.70 5.09
CA THR A 139 -10.82 10.71 5.68
C THR A 139 -11.36 11.51 6.89
N LEU A 140 -12.66 11.51 7.19
CA LEU A 140 -13.21 12.19 8.37
C LEU A 140 -13.36 11.22 9.55
N GLY A 141 -13.98 10.06 9.31
CA GLY A 141 -14.21 9.05 10.33
C GLY A 141 -15.57 8.38 10.19
N LEU A 142 -16.27 8.18 11.31
CA LEU A 142 -17.52 7.43 11.36
C LEU A 142 -18.61 8.21 12.11
N LEU A 143 -19.78 8.35 11.49
CA LEU A 143 -21.01 8.82 12.13
C LEU A 143 -21.86 7.64 12.64
N ARG A 144 -22.42 7.79 13.84
CA ARG A 144 -23.36 6.86 14.49
C ARG A 144 -24.70 7.55 14.73
N PRO A 145 -25.56 7.65 13.69
CA PRO A 145 -26.86 8.29 13.84
C PRO A 145 -27.70 7.68 14.96
N THR A 146 -28.40 8.52 15.70
CA THR A 146 -29.25 8.13 16.84
C THR A 146 -30.54 7.43 16.43
N ARG A 147 -30.96 7.59 15.17
CA ARG A 147 -32.17 6.99 14.61
C ARG A 147 -31.82 6.12 13.40
N SER A 148 -32.57 5.04 13.24
CA SER A 148 -32.53 4.20 12.04
C SER A 148 -33.18 4.91 10.85
N GLY A 149 -32.65 4.66 9.65
CA GLY A 149 -33.21 5.18 8.40
C GLY A 149 -32.27 6.15 7.67
N PRO A 150 -32.77 6.81 6.61
CA PRO A 150 -31.99 7.82 5.88
C PRO A 150 -31.60 8.99 6.79
N LEU A 151 -30.36 9.46 6.63
CA LEU A 151 -29.77 10.57 7.37
C LEU A 151 -29.56 11.74 6.41
N ALA A 152 -30.23 12.86 6.68
CA ALA A 152 -29.96 14.12 6.00
C ALA A 152 -28.69 14.75 6.58
N LEU A 153 -27.76 15.12 5.71
CA LEU A 153 -26.46 15.68 6.02
C LEU A 153 -26.33 17.06 5.38
N THR A 154 -25.73 17.97 6.13
CA THR A 154 -25.39 19.35 5.77
C THR A 154 -23.99 19.67 6.27
N GLU A 155 -23.51 20.89 6.02
CA GLU A 155 -22.22 21.39 6.50
C GLU A 155 -22.05 21.32 8.03
N GLY A 156 -23.15 21.37 8.79
CA GLY A 156 -23.16 21.26 10.26
C GLY A 156 -23.30 19.83 10.79
N SER A 157 -23.30 18.81 9.93
CA SER A 157 -23.55 17.42 10.34
C SER A 157 -22.30 16.67 10.82
N TRP A 158 -21.13 17.32 10.83
CA TRP A 158 -19.89 16.74 11.32
C TRP A 158 -19.26 17.63 12.39
N ASP A 159 -19.24 17.12 13.62
CA ASP A 159 -18.51 17.69 14.75
C ASP A 159 -17.66 16.58 15.37
N PRO A 160 -16.31 16.67 15.34
CA PRO A 160 -15.44 15.63 15.91
C PRO A 160 -15.57 15.48 17.43
N ASP A 161 -16.16 16.46 18.14
CA ASP A 161 -16.37 16.44 19.59
C ASP A 161 -17.75 15.87 19.99
N ASP A 162 -18.66 15.68 19.02
CA ASP A 162 -19.97 15.08 19.26
C ASP A 162 -19.84 13.56 19.59
N PRO A 163 -20.48 13.05 20.65
CA PRO A 163 -20.40 11.64 21.05
C PRO A 163 -20.88 10.61 19.99
N THR A 164 -21.66 11.05 19.02
CA THR A 164 -22.15 10.24 17.89
C THR A 164 -21.13 10.17 16.75
N THR A 165 -20.07 10.97 16.79
CA THR A 165 -19.00 10.93 15.81
C THR A 165 -17.77 10.22 16.38
N LEU A 166 -17.03 9.61 15.46
CA LEU A 166 -15.79 8.93 15.76
C LEU A 166 -14.78 9.40 14.73
N ALA A 167 -14.02 10.43 15.07
CA ALA A 167 -12.99 10.97 14.20
C ALA A 167 -11.93 9.91 13.85
N LEU A 168 -11.46 9.98 12.61
CA LEU A 168 -10.33 9.18 12.15
C LEU A 168 -9.05 9.66 12.84
N HIS A 169 -8.33 8.72 13.44
CA HIS A 169 -7.12 9.04 14.21
C HIS A 169 -5.98 9.44 13.27
N THR A 170 -5.42 10.64 13.44
CA THR A 170 -4.24 11.09 12.68
C THR A 170 -2.99 10.76 13.46
N LEU A 171 -2.04 10.06 12.83
CA LEU A 171 -0.76 9.73 13.45
C LEU A 171 0.14 10.98 13.54
N PRO A 172 0.98 11.10 14.59
CA PRO A 172 1.88 12.24 14.75
C PRO A 172 2.86 12.41 13.58
N GLY A 173 3.29 13.65 13.33
CA GLY A 173 4.37 13.93 12.38
C GLY A 173 3.95 13.96 10.91
N GLY A 174 2.65 14.02 10.60
CA GLY A 174 2.19 14.17 9.23
C GLY A 174 0.69 13.98 9.08
N ARG A 175 0.31 13.55 7.87
CA ARG A 175 -1.08 13.40 7.43
C ARG A 175 -1.56 11.95 7.35
N THR A 176 -0.75 11.00 7.82
CA THR A 176 -1.06 9.58 7.76
C THR A 176 -2.11 9.23 8.83
N ALA A 177 -3.21 8.62 8.41
CA ALA A 177 -4.26 8.19 9.32
C ALA A 177 -3.98 6.78 9.88
N LEU A 178 -4.34 6.52 11.14
CA LEU A 178 -4.48 5.18 11.68
C LEU A 178 -5.93 4.73 11.48
N ASP A 179 -6.17 3.91 10.46
CA ASP A 179 -7.52 3.53 10.06
C ASP A 179 -7.95 2.21 10.72
N ASP A 180 -8.78 2.34 11.74
CA ASP A 180 -9.49 1.27 12.42
C ASP A 180 -11.02 1.36 12.25
N LEU A 181 -11.48 2.15 11.28
CA LEU A 181 -12.88 2.53 11.08
C LEU A 181 -13.44 2.08 9.72
N ASP A 182 -12.73 2.35 8.62
CA ASP A 182 -13.30 2.25 7.27
C ASP A 182 -13.56 0.78 6.89
N PRO A 183 -14.77 0.41 6.42
CA PRO A 183 -15.08 -0.97 6.02
C PRO A 183 -14.21 -1.48 4.86
N TYR A 184 -13.66 -0.59 4.03
CA TYR A 184 -12.84 -0.90 2.86
C TYR A 184 -11.33 -0.78 3.14
N ARG A 185 -10.92 -0.58 4.41
CA ARG A 185 -9.50 -0.56 4.82
C ARG A 185 -8.76 -1.89 4.61
N ALA A 186 -9.51 -2.97 4.44
CA ALA A 186 -9.01 -4.28 4.05
C ALA A 186 -10.08 -5.01 3.20
N PRO A 187 -9.74 -6.05 2.43
CA PRO A 187 -10.72 -6.76 1.61
C PRO A 187 -11.76 -7.41 2.51
N GLY A 188 -13.02 -7.36 2.08
CA GLY A 188 -14.14 -7.93 2.84
C GLY A 188 -14.08 -9.47 2.95
N PRO A 189 -14.91 -10.07 3.82
CA PRO A 189 -14.89 -11.50 4.11
C PRO A 189 -15.19 -12.42 2.91
N ALA A 190 -15.79 -11.89 1.84
CA ALA A 190 -16.00 -12.60 0.58
C ALA A 190 -14.68 -12.96 -0.14
N HIS A 191 -13.57 -12.31 0.22
CA HIS A 191 -12.23 -12.64 -0.23
C HIS A 191 -11.40 -12.94 1.01
N PRO A 192 -11.11 -14.21 1.35
CA PRO A 192 -10.29 -14.54 2.50
C PRO A 192 -8.86 -14.00 2.29
N ALA A 193 -8.63 -12.77 2.73
CA ALA A 193 -7.30 -12.21 2.80
C ALA A 193 -6.52 -12.95 3.91
N PRO A 194 -5.21 -13.20 3.71
CA PRO A 194 -4.36 -13.83 4.73
C PRO A 194 -4.18 -12.98 5.99
N VAL A 195 -4.70 -11.75 5.98
CA VAL A 195 -4.60 -10.75 7.03
C VAL A 195 -5.98 -10.23 7.38
N ARG A 196 -6.22 -9.98 8.68
CA ARG A 196 -7.48 -9.41 9.18
C ARG A 196 -7.19 -8.08 9.86
N PRO A 197 -7.91 -6.99 9.52
CA PRO A 197 -7.76 -5.74 10.23
C PRO A 197 -8.27 -5.88 11.66
N ALA A 198 -7.72 -5.09 12.57
CA ALA A 198 -8.19 -5.00 13.94
C ALA A 198 -9.62 -4.41 13.97
N ARG A 199 -10.33 -4.71 15.05
CA ARG A 199 -11.49 -3.90 15.46
C ARG A 199 -11.00 -2.51 15.90
N ARG A 200 -11.94 -1.59 16.11
CA ARG A 200 -11.66 -0.27 16.70
C ARG A 200 -10.74 -0.41 17.90
N LEU A 201 -9.66 0.35 17.90
CA LEU A 201 -8.73 0.41 19.02
C LEU A 201 -9.32 1.22 20.17
N THR A 202 -8.82 0.94 21.37
CA THR A 202 -9.10 1.77 22.54
C THR A 202 -8.21 3.02 22.52
N PRO A 203 -8.50 4.06 23.32
CA PRO A 203 -7.62 5.22 23.44
C PRO A 203 -6.18 4.86 23.83
N LYS A 204 -5.99 3.82 24.66
CA LYS A 204 -4.66 3.27 24.99
C LYS A 204 -3.98 2.64 23.77
N GLY A 205 -4.76 2.00 22.91
CA GLY A 205 -4.29 1.43 21.63
C GLY A 205 -3.82 2.51 20.66
N HIS A 206 -4.58 3.61 20.50
CA HIS A 206 -4.17 4.76 19.70
C HIS A 206 -2.88 5.39 20.24
N LYS A 207 -2.81 5.69 21.54
CA LYS A 207 -1.59 6.23 22.17
C LYS A 207 -0.37 5.32 21.98
N ARG A 208 -0.55 4.00 22.02
CA ARG A 208 0.54 3.06 21.74
C ARG A 208 1.02 3.19 20.30
N TRP A 209 0.11 3.29 19.34
CA TRP A 209 0.46 3.54 17.94
C TRP A 209 1.22 4.85 17.75
N ASP A 210 0.78 5.93 18.38
CA ASP A 210 1.46 7.23 18.31
C ASP A 210 2.92 7.15 18.74
N ILE A 211 3.18 6.43 19.84
CA ILE A 211 4.54 6.23 20.36
C ILE A 211 5.39 5.40 19.38
N GLN A 212 4.86 4.28 18.88
CA GLN A 212 5.62 3.41 17.97
C GLN A 212 5.87 4.08 16.62
N TRP A 213 4.86 4.78 16.11
CA TRP A 213 4.92 5.52 14.85
C TRP A 213 5.94 6.66 14.93
N SER A 214 5.85 7.52 15.96
CA SER A 214 6.79 8.63 16.13
C SER A 214 8.23 8.11 16.24
N GLY A 215 8.45 7.04 17.02
CA GLY A 215 9.77 6.42 17.10
C GLY A 215 10.26 5.85 15.77
N ALA A 216 9.38 5.27 14.95
CA ALA A 216 9.75 4.74 13.65
C ALA A 216 10.13 5.85 12.67
N LEU A 217 9.37 6.96 12.65
CA LEU A 217 9.71 8.14 11.85
C LEU A 217 11.03 8.77 12.28
N THR A 218 11.28 8.90 13.60
CA THR A 218 12.59 9.39 14.09
C THR A 218 13.76 8.52 13.60
N LEU A 219 13.58 7.20 13.55
CA LEU A 219 14.63 6.30 13.07
C LEU A 219 14.81 6.39 11.55
N LEU A 220 13.71 6.45 10.79
CA LEU A 220 13.77 6.62 9.34
C LEU A 220 14.46 7.93 8.98
N ASP A 221 14.06 9.03 9.62
CA ASP A 221 14.65 10.35 9.39
C ASP A 221 16.15 10.38 9.73
N ARG A 222 16.53 9.74 10.84
CA ARG A 222 17.94 9.64 11.26
C ARG A 222 18.80 8.83 10.29
N TYR A 223 18.30 7.70 9.78
CA TYR A 223 19.10 6.78 8.96
C TYR A 223 19.02 7.09 7.47
N ASP A 224 17.88 7.60 6.99
CA ASP A 224 17.58 7.75 5.58
C ASP A 224 16.48 8.81 5.36
N THR A 225 16.83 10.10 5.51
CA THR A 225 15.89 11.23 5.39
C THR A 225 15.10 11.21 4.07
N ALA A 226 15.75 10.95 2.95
CA ALA A 226 15.09 10.87 1.64
C ALA A 226 14.01 9.77 1.60
N ARG A 227 14.23 8.66 2.31
CA ARG A 227 13.25 7.58 2.43
C ARG A 227 12.12 7.93 3.39
N ALA A 228 12.42 8.64 4.48
CA ALA A 228 11.38 9.16 5.37
C ALA A 228 10.43 10.10 4.61
N GLU A 229 10.97 10.97 3.76
CA GLU A 229 10.19 11.85 2.88
C GLU A 229 9.36 11.06 1.86
N GLU A 230 9.96 10.10 1.16
CA GLU A 230 9.22 9.23 0.22
C GLU A 230 8.07 8.48 0.91
N ILE A 231 8.30 7.93 2.09
CA ILE A 231 7.26 7.28 2.89
C ILE A 231 6.16 8.28 3.25
N GLY A 232 6.51 9.49 3.70
CA GLY A 232 5.54 10.54 4.02
C GLY A 232 4.69 10.98 2.82
N LEU A 233 5.25 10.97 1.62
CA LEU A 233 4.56 11.29 0.37
C LEU A 233 3.66 10.15 -0.13
N LEU A 234 4.07 8.89 0.07
CA LEU A 234 3.38 7.72 -0.49
C LEU A 234 2.38 7.07 0.47
N LEU A 235 2.52 7.27 1.79
CA LEU A 235 1.72 6.58 2.81
C LEU A 235 0.63 7.49 3.40
N ARG A 236 -0.63 7.15 3.11
CA ARG A 236 -1.83 7.89 3.54
C ARG A 236 -2.52 7.25 4.73
N SER A 237 -2.42 5.94 4.91
CA SER A 237 -2.95 5.29 6.10
C SER A 237 -2.15 4.07 6.57
N VAL A 238 -2.21 3.82 7.87
CA VAL A 238 -1.80 2.57 8.49
C VAL A 238 -3.06 1.89 9.03
N VAL A 239 -3.26 0.63 8.68
CA VAL A 239 -4.40 -0.17 9.14
C VAL A 239 -3.89 -1.16 10.19
N PRO A 240 -4.31 -1.05 11.46
CA PRO A 240 -3.88 -1.99 12.49
C PRO A 240 -4.33 -3.41 12.16
N LEU A 241 -3.42 -4.38 12.27
CA LEU A 241 -3.75 -5.81 12.14
C LEU A 241 -4.35 -6.37 13.43
N GLY A 242 -5.37 -7.22 13.28
CA GLY A 242 -6.01 -7.94 14.38
C GLY A 242 -5.15 -9.10 14.90
N GLY A 243 -5.48 -9.56 16.12
CA GLY A 243 -4.87 -10.75 16.71
C GLY A 243 -5.06 -12.00 15.82
N GLY A 244 -4.01 -12.81 15.67
CA GLY A 244 -4.01 -14.02 14.84
C GLY A 244 -3.43 -13.86 13.43
N SER A 245 -3.11 -12.64 12.97
CA SER A 245 -2.35 -12.46 11.72
C SER A 245 -0.92 -12.99 11.91
N ARG A 246 -0.49 -13.92 11.03
CA ARG A 246 0.91 -14.41 11.02
C ARG A 246 1.88 -13.37 10.45
N SER A 247 1.43 -12.50 9.54
CA SER A 247 2.25 -11.45 8.94
C SER A 247 2.41 -10.23 9.86
N SER A 248 3.63 -9.66 9.90
CA SER A 248 3.91 -8.38 10.57
C SER A 248 3.32 -7.19 9.84
N GLY A 249 3.24 -7.27 8.51
CA GLY A 249 2.65 -6.26 7.65
C GLY A 249 2.06 -6.86 6.37
N ALA A 250 1.29 -6.07 5.65
CA ALA A 250 0.87 -6.37 4.28
C ALA A 250 0.46 -5.09 3.55
N THR A 251 0.73 -5.06 2.25
CA THR A 251 0.19 -4.07 1.31
C THR A 251 -0.88 -4.74 0.46
N LEU A 252 -2.04 -4.10 0.36
CA LEU A 252 -3.08 -4.54 -0.55
C LEU A 252 -2.93 -3.78 -1.86
N PRO A 253 -2.90 -4.45 -3.03
CA PRO A 253 -2.78 -3.77 -4.30
C PRO A 253 -3.84 -2.67 -4.52
N ALA A 254 -5.09 -2.97 -4.16
CA ALA A 254 -6.23 -2.05 -4.26
C ALA A 254 -6.20 -0.89 -3.24
N ALA A 255 -5.44 -1.03 -2.15
CA ALA A 255 -5.27 -0.02 -1.11
C ALA A 255 -3.90 0.68 -1.24
N ALA A 256 -3.48 0.99 -2.46
CA ALA A 256 -2.22 1.69 -2.70
C ALA A 256 -2.12 2.96 -1.84
N GLY A 257 -1.03 3.08 -1.09
CA GLY A 257 -0.85 4.13 -0.07
C GLY A 257 -1.39 3.78 1.33
N SER A 258 -1.75 2.52 1.56
CA SER A 258 -2.03 1.97 2.89
C SER A 258 -1.08 0.83 3.23
N VAL A 259 -0.72 0.73 4.51
CA VAL A 259 0.03 -0.41 5.07
C VAL A 259 -0.78 -1.03 6.19
N LEU A 260 -1.07 -2.32 6.08
CA LEU A 260 -1.59 -3.09 7.21
C LEU A 260 -0.40 -3.49 8.06
N ALA A 261 -0.41 -3.19 9.36
CA ALA A 261 0.70 -3.54 10.23
C ALA A 261 0.24 -3.93 11.64
N ARG A 262 0.96 -4.86 12.28
CA ARG A 262 0.84 -5.07 13.72
C ARG A 262 1.51 -3.90 14.45
N THR A 263 1.08 -3.63 15.68
CA THR A 263 1.88 -2.77 16.56
C THR A 263 3.22 -3.46 16.83
N GLN A 264 4.32 -2.75 16.61
CA GLN A 264 5.68 -3.26 16.68
C GLN A 264 6.58 -2.23 17.37
N ALA A 265 7.72 -2.67 17.90
CA ALA A 265 8.75 -1.74 18.37
C ALA A 265 9.26 -0.86 17.21
N PRO A 266 9.78 0.36 17.47
CA PRO A 266 10.01 1.34 16.42
C PRO A 266 10.97 0.89 15.31
N PRO A 267 12.11 0.22 15.58
CA PRO A 267 12.99 -0.28 14.51
C PRO A 267 12.30 -1.30 13.60
N ALA A 268 11.43 -2.14 14.15
CA ALA A 268 10.69 -3.14 13.38
C ALA A 268 9.56 -2.51 12.57
N LEU A 269 8.86 -1.51 13.13
CA LEU A 269 7.86 -0.75 12.38
C LEU A 269 8.50 0.02 11.22
N ALA A 270 9.64 0.69 11.44
CA ALA A 270 10.38 1.37 10.38
C ALA A 270 10.74 0.42 9.22
N ALA A 271 11.28 -0.77 9.55
CA ALA A 271 11.55 -1.80 8.54
C ALA A 271 10.28 -2.26 7.81
N THR A 272 9.16 -2.48 8.52
CA THR A 272 7.86 -2.80 7.90
C THR A 272 7.44 -1.70 6.91
N LEU A 273 7.56 -0.42 7.27
CA LEU A 273 7.19 0.69 6.37
C LEU A 273 8.05 0.71 5.10
N VAL A 274 9.37 0.55 5.23
CA VAL A 274 10.28 0.44 4.08
C VAL A 274 9.87 -0.71 3.17
N HIS A 275 9.60 -1.88 3.75
CA HIS A 275 9.22 -3.07 2.99
C HIS A 275 7.91 -2.89 2.23
N GLU A 276 6.87 -2.43 2.92
CA GLU A 276 5.52 -2.35 2.39
C GLU A 276 5.36 -1.22 1.35
N VAL A 277 6.06 -0.09 1.52
CA VAL A 277 6.08 0.97 0.50
C VAL A 277 6.64 0.46 -0.82
N GLN A 278 7.66 -0.42 -0.81
CA GLN A 278 8.19 -0.99 -2.05
C GLN A 278 7.19 -1.92 -2.74
N HIS A 279 6.44 -2.74 -2.00
CA HIS A 279 5.33 -3.48 -2.58
C HIS A 279 4.31 -2.55 -3.24
N GLY A 280 3.99 -1.43 -2.59
CA GLY A 280 3.10 -0.41 -3.15
C GLY A 280 3.66 0.30 -4.38
N LYS A 281 4.98 0.51 -4.48
CA LYS A 281 5.64 1.14 -5.64
C LYS A 281 5.63 0.19 -6.84
N LEU A 282 6.03 -1.06 -6.63
CA LEU A 282 6.04 -2.08 -7.69
C LEU A 282 4.63 -2.43 -8.18
N THR A 283 3.64 -2.51 -7.29
CA THR A 283 2.24 -2.70 -7.69
C THR A 283 1.78 -1.59 -8.62
N ALA A 284 2.06 -0.32 -8.27
CA ALA A 284 1.68 0.81 -9.12
C ALA A 284 2.39 0.74 -10.48
N LEU A 285 3.68 0.39 -10.50
CA LEU A 285 4.41 0.23 -11.76
C LEU A 285 3.81 -0.90 -12.63
N ALA A 286 3.45 -2.03 -12.02
CA ALA A 286 2.87 -3.18 -12.71
C ALA A 286 1.46 -2.91 -13.28
N ASP A 287 0.73 -1.92 -12.76
CA ASP A 287 -0.55 -1.48 -13.32
C ASP A 287 -0.40 -0.86 -14.73
N VAL A 288 0.80 -0.36 -15.07
CA VAL A 288 1.04 0.39 -16.32
C VAL A 288 2.16 -0.20 -17.19
N LEU A 289 2.94 -1.12 -16.63
CA LEU A 289 4.09 -1.72 -17.31
C LEU A 289 4.12 -3.23 -17.06
N THR A 290 4.00 -4.02 -18.13
CA THR A 290 4.17 -5.46 -18.06
C THR A 290 5.65 -5.81 -17.88
N LEU A 291 6.05 -6.23 -16.68
CA LEU A 291 7.43 -6.66 -16.40
C LEU A 291 7.69 -8.12 -16.81
N HIS A 292 6.67 -8.96 -16.82
CA HIS A 292 6.79 -10.35 -17.24
C HIS A 292 5.46 -10.91 -17.79
N THR A 293 5.54 -12.04 -18.49
CA THR A 293 4.38 -12.79 -19.01
C THR A 293 4.19 -14.15 -18.34
N ALA A 294 4.90 -14.41 -17.23
CA ALA A 294 4.80 -15.65 -16.48
C ALA A 294 3.40 -15.92 -15.90
N ASP A 295 3.07 -17.21 -15.81
CA ASP A 295 1.84 -17.67 -15.16
C ASP A 295 1.91 -17.53 -13.63
N ARG A 296 0.81 -17.86 -12.95
CA ARG A 296 0.68 -17.77 -11.48
C ARG A 296 1.10 -19.04 -10.75
N THR A 297 1.74 -19.99 -11.42
CA THR A 297 2.13 -21.27 -10.83
C THR A 297 3.27 -21.04 -9.84
N PRO A 298 3.14 -21.48 -8.58
CA PRO A 298 4.18 -21.31 -7.59
C PRO A 298 5.32 -22.32 -7.81
N ARG A 299 6.42 -21.89 -8.42
CA ARG A 299 7.57 -22.75 -8.77
C ARG A 299 8.89 -22.29 -8.15
N HIS A 300 9.00 -21.02 -7.78
CA HIS A 300 10.28 -20.42 -7.43
C HIS A 300 10.54 -20.46 -5.93
N TRP A 301 11.79 -20.73 -5.56
CA TRP A 301 12.24 -20.61 -4.18
C TRP A 301 12.44 -19.15 -3.78
N ALA A 302 12.10 -18.81 -2.54
CA ALA A 302 12.31 -17.49 -1.96
C ALA A 302 12.88 -17.63 -0.52
N PRO A 303 14.06 -17.07 -0.19
CA PRO A 303 14.71 -17.27 1.12
C PRO A 303 13.94 -16.78 2.34
N TRP A 304 12.91 -15.95 2.14
CA TRP A 304 12.08 -15.37 3.20
C TRP A 304 10.76 -16.13 3.42
N ARG A 305 10.50 -17.21 2.68
CA ARG A 305 9.30 -18.06 2.82
C ARG A 305 9.64 -19.53 2.61
N SER A 306 8.83 -20.42 3.19
CA SER A 306 8.98 -21.86 2.99
C SER A 306 8.26 -22.37 1.74
N ASP A 307 7.12 -21.76 1.38
CA ASP A 307 6.32 -22.17 0.24
C ASP A 307 6.85 -21.63 -1.10
N PRO A 308 6.73 -22.40 -2.20
CA PRO A 308 7.10 -21.93 -3.53
C PRO A 308 6.29 -20.69 -3.95
N ARG A 309 6.89 -19.84 -4.78
CA ARG A 309 6.34 -18.54 -5.20
C ARG A 309 6.11 -18.51 -6.71
N PRO A 310 5.03 -17.86 -7.21
CA PRO A 310 4.98 -17.46 -8.61
C PRO A 310 6.04 -16.39 -8.89
N LEU A 311 6.41 -16.18 -10.15
CA LEU A 311 7.46 -15.21 -10.53
C LEU A 311 7.18 -13.81 -9.96
N GLU A 312 5.95 -13.32 -10.12
CA GLU A 312 5.48 -12.05 -9.55
C GLU A 312 5.75 -11.97 -8.05
N GLY A 313 5.44 -13.05 -7.34
CA GLY A 313 5.61 -13.14 -5.89
C GLY A 313 7.07 -13.20 -5.43
N LEU A 314 7.98 -13.69 -6.28
CA LEU A 314 9.42 -13.65 -6.06
C LEU A 314 9.98 -12.25 -6.35
N LEU A 315 9.58 -11.64 -7.47
CA LEU A 315 9.98 -10.29 -7.87
C LEU A 315 9.60 -9.25 -6.81
N HIS A 316 8.34 -9.25 -6.36
CA HIS A 316 7.89 -8.38 -5.28
C HIS A 316 8.70 -8.56 -4.00
N GLY A 317 8.99 -9.82 -3.64
CA GLY A 317 9.80 -10.13 -2.47
C GLY A 317 11.23 -9.60 -2.60
N ALA A 318 11.89 -9.85 -3.72
CA ALA A 318 13.25 -9.40 -3.99
C ALA A 318 13.35 -7.87 -3.97
N TYR A 319 12.39 -7.17 -4.57
CA TYR A 319 12.34 -5.71 -4.59
C TYR A 319 12.21 -5.11 -3.19
N ALA A 320 11.29 -5.63 -2.36
CA ALA A 320 11.12 -5.14 -1.00
C ALA A 320 12.31 -5.50 -0.07
N HIS A 321 12.91 -6.68 -0.24
CA HIS A 321 14.10 -7.07 0.53
C HIS A 321 15.36 -6.29 0.12
N LEU A 322 15.49 -5.89 -1.15
CA LEU A 322 16.59 -5.03 -1.60
C LEU A 322 16.57 -3.68 -0.85
N ALA A 323 15.40 -3.05 -0.75
CA ALA A 323 15.25 -1.81 0.03
C ALA A 323 15.56 -2.00 1.52
N LEU A 324 15.16 -3.14 2.09
CA LEU A 324 15.50 -3.48 3.47
C LEU A 324 17.00 -3.65 3.67
N ALA A 325 17.71 -4.29 2.73
CA ALA A 325 19.16 -4.42 2.79
C ALA A 325 19.82 -3.03 2.83
N GLY A 326 19.40 -2.10 1.96
CA GLY A 326 19.88 -0.72 1.95
C GLY A 326 19.56 0.06 3.24
N TYR A 327 18.32 -0.06 3.75
CA TYR A 327 17.92 0.56 5.01
C TYR A 327 18.76 0.07 6.20
N TRP A 328 18.97 -1.24 6.31
CA TRP A 328 19.79 -1.81 7.39
C TRP A 328 21.27 -1.46 7.25
N GLN A 329 21.79 -1.26 6.03
CA GLN A 329 23.14 -0.75 5.81
C GLN A 329 23.29 0.66 6.42
N ARG A 330 22.37 1.58 6.09
CA ARG A 330 22.38 2.94 6.63
C ARG A 330 22.22 2.95 8.14
N ALA A 331 21.27 2.16 8.68
CA ALA A 331 21.13 2.01 10.13
C ALA A 331 22.44 1.53 10.79
N ALA A 332 23.16 0.60 10.15
CA ALA A 332 24.43 0.09 10.66
C ALA A 332 25.55 1.14 10.62
N LEU A 333 25.62 1.94 9.56
CA LEU A 333 26.56 3.07 9.44
C LEU A 333 26.33 4.13 10.52
N TYR A 334 25.08 4.31 10.98
CA TYR A 334 24.72 5.13 12.12
C TYR A 334 24.88 4.43 13.49
N GLY A 335 25.46 3.23 13.53
CA GLY A 335 25.76 2.50 14.76
C GLY A 335 24.59 1.74 15.38
N ALA A 336 23.50 1.50 14.64
CA ALA A 336 22.37 0.73 15.15
C ALA A 336 22.79 -0.72 15.46
N ARG A 337 22.55 -1.15 16.71
CA ARG A 337 22.95 -2.48 17.19
C ARG A 337 22.31 -3.59 16.35
N GLY A 338 23.13 -4.52 15.85
CA GLY A 338 22.69 -5.68 15.07
C GLY A 338 22.28 -5.38 13.63
N ALA A 339 22.35 -4.12 13.17
CA ALA A 339 21.96 -3.74 11.82
C ALA A 339 22.87 -4.35 10.75
N TRP A 340 24.19 -4.49 11.01
CA TRP A 340 25.09 -5.19 10.08
C TRP A 340 24.70 -6.64 9.83
N ALA A 341 24.26 -7.36 10.88
CA ALA A 341 23.79 -8.74 10.73
C ALA A 341 22.49 -8.82 9.92
N GLN A 342 21.57 -7.85 10.10
CA GLN A 342 20.35 -7.77 9.29
C GLN A 342 20.66 -7.44 7.83
N HIS A 343 21.51 -6.43 7.57
CA HIS A 343 21.97 -6.08 6.24
C HIS A 343 22.61 -7.28 5.53
N ALA A 344 23.61 -7.91 6.16
CA ALA A 344 24.34 -9.04 5.59
C ALA A 344 23.41 -10.22 5.25
N ARG A 345 22.48 -10.55 6.17
CA ARG A 345 21.48 -11.61 5.95
C ARG A 345 20.57 -11.29 4.78
N ILE A 346 19.93 -10.12 4.78
CA ILE A 346 18.92 -9.76 3.78
C ILE A 346 19.56 -9.55 2.42
N ARG A 347 20.72 -8.91 2.35
CA ARG A 347 21.49 -8.76 1.10
C ARG A 347 21.85 -10.12 0.50
N ALA A 348 22.34 -11.07 1.30
CA ALA A 348 22.63 -12.42 0.84
C ALA A 348 21.38 -13.15 0.30
N GLN A 349 20.21 -12.94 0.92
CA GLN A 349 18.94 -13.49 0.42
C GLN A 349 18.57 -12.90 -0.95
N VAL A 350 18.71 -11.58 -1.14
CA VAL A 350 18.45 -10.92 -2.43
C VAL A 350 19.43 -11.39 -3.50
N ALA A 351 20.73 -11.41 -3.18
CA ALA A 351 21.78 -11.87 -4.09
C ALA A 351 21.56 -13.32 -4.55
N ALA A 352 20.98 -14.18 -3.71
CA ALA A 352 20.69 -15.57 -4.04
C ALA A 352 19.54 -15.76 -5.06
N VAL A 353 18.64 -14.78 -5.21
CA VAL A 353 17.49 -14.89 -6.13
C VAL A 353 17.63 -14.07 -7.42
N LEU A 354 18.45 -13.01 -7.40
CA LEU A 354 18.65 -12.13 -8.55
C LEU A 354 19.11 -12.86 -9.83
N PRO A 355 20.04 -13.83 -9.80
CA PRO A 355 20.44 -14.57 -11.00
C PRO A 355 19.28 -15.34 -11.66
N ALA A 356 18.43 -15.99 -10.86
CA ALA A 356 17.26 -16.72 -11.34
C ALA A 356 16.21 -15.78 -11.95
N LEU A 357 15.99 -14.61 -11.34
CA LEU A 357 15.14 -13.56 -11.91
C LEU A 357 15.70 -13.06 -13.24
N HIS A 358 16.99 -12.73 -13.29
CA HIS A 358 17.65 -12.12 -14.46
C HIS A 358 17.60 -13.02 -15.71
N ARG A 359 17.72 -14.34 -15.52
CA ARG A 359 17.70 -15.34 -16.60
C ARG A 359 16.29 -15.81 -16.97
N HIS A 360 15.25 -15.29 -16.33
CA HIS A 360 13.90 -15.81 -16.54
C HIS A 360 13.38 -15.49 -17.95
N PRO A 361 13.00 -16.50 -18.76
CA PRO A 361 12.69 -16.30 -20.18
C PRO A 361 11.42 -15.48 -20.42
N GLN A 362 10.53 -15.42 -19.43
CA GLN A 362 9.26 -14.69 -19.53
C GLN A 362 9.37 -13.22 -19.07
N LEU A 363 10.57 -12.68 -18.84
CA LEU A 363 10.73 -11.23 -18.63
C LEU A 363 10.49 -10.47 -19.94
N THR A 364 9.82 -9.33 -19.84
CA THR A 364 9.77 -8.35 -20.93
C THR A 364 11.09 -7.56 -21.00
N THR A 365 11.26 -6.69 -22.00
CA THR A 365 12.42 -5.79 -22.06
C THR A 365 12.50 -4.90 -20.82
N ALA A 366 11.37 -4.32 -20.42
CA ALA A 366 11.31 -3.49 -19.22
C ALA A 366 11.55 -4.31 -17.94
N GLY A 367 11.08 -5.56 -17.89
CA GLY A 367 11.39 -6.49 -16.80
C GLY A 367 12.89 -6.77 -16.68
N ARG A 368 13.58 -7.03 -17.80
CA ARG A 368 15.04 -7.24 -17.81
C ARG A 368 15.79 -6.01 -17.32
N GLU A 369 15.40 -4.83 -17.78
CA GLU A 369 15.97 -3.56 -17.34
C GLU A 369 15.79 -3.33 -15.84
N PHE A 370 14.57 -3.57 -15.34
CA PHE A 370 14.25 -3.46 -13.91
C PHE A 370 15.11 -4.41 -13.06
N ILE A 371 15.22 -5.69 -13.43
CA ILE A 371 16.06 -6.64 -12.70
C ILE A 371 17.54 -6.30 -12.79
N ALA A 372 18.01 -5.81 -13.94
CA ALA A 372 19.41 -5.40 -14.10
C ALA A 372 19.77 -4.23 -13.17
N ALA A 373 18.89 -3.24 -13.04
CA ALA A 373 19.05 -2.12 -12.12
C ALA A 373 18.97 -2.57 -10.64
N MET A 374 18.07 -3.49 -10.29
CA MET A 374 18.06 -4.12 -8.95
C MET A 374 19.39 -4.80 -8.63
N ALA A 375 19.95 -5.55 -9.59
CA ALA A 375 21.23 -6.22 -9.41
C ALA A 375 22.41 -5.23 -9.32
N ALA A 376 22.35 -4.10 -10.03
CA ALA A 376 23.33 -3.03 -9.88
C ALA A 376 23.27 -2.39 -8.48
N ALA A 377 22.08 -2.11 -7.97
CA ALA A 377 21.89 -1.57 -6.63
C ALA A 377 22.35 -2.53 -5.52
N GLU A 378 22.12 -3.84 -5.68
CA GLU A 378 22.67 -4.84 -4.75
C GLU A 378 24.20 -4.83 -4.74
N ARG A 379 24.84 -4.77 -5.92
CA ARG A 379 26.31 -4.71 -6.02
C ARG A 379 26.89 -3.42 -5.46
N ALA A 380 26.21 -2.29 -5.61
CA ALA A 380 26.65 -1.00 -5.07
C ALA A 380 26.79 -1.03 -3.53
N MET A 381 26.13 -1.97 -2.84
CA MET A 381 26.32 -2.15 -1.40
C MET A 381 27.73 -2.65 -1.02
N ASP A 382 28.54 -3.12 -1.97
CA ASP A 382 29.95 -3.46 -1.73
C ASP A 382 30.86 -2.25 -1.48
N ASP A 383 30.41 -1.02 -1.80
CA ASP A 383 31.16 0.21 -1.53
C ASP A 383 31.35 0.46 -0.03
N LEU A 384 30.40 0.00 0.79
CA LEU A 384 30.40 0.12 2.25
C LEU A 384 30.04 -1.23 2.90
N PRO A 385 30.95 -2.22 2.87
CA PRO A 385 30.63 -3.58 3.25
C PRO A 385 30.49 -3.74 4.78
N PRO A 386 29.73 -4.76 5.25
CA PRO A 386 29.72 -5.10 6.67
C PRO A 386 31.14 -5.49 7.15
N PRO A 387 31.48 -5.21 8.43
CA PRO A 387 32.78 -5.56 8.97
C PRO A 387 32.96 -7.08 9.06
N GLY A 388 34.18 -7.54 8.77
CA GLY A 388 34.55 -8.95 8.83
C GLY A 388 33.93 -9.79 7.72
N ASP A 389 33.56 -11.04 8.03
CA ASP A 389 33.05 -12.02 7.05
C ASP A 389 31.52 -12.18 7.10
N GLN A 390 30.79 -11.23 7.70
CA GLN A 390 29.34 -11.36 7.95
C GLN A 390 28.54 -11.66 6.69
N HIS A 391 28.82 -10.97 5.57
CA HIS A 391 28.12 -11.22 4.30
C HIS A 391 28.46 -12.60 3.73
N ALA A 392 29.73 -13.00 3.78
CA ALA A 392 30.15 -14.34 3.33
C ALA A 392 29.50 -15.45 4.17
N THR A 393 29.43 -15.27 5.50
CA THR A 393 28.72 -16.17 6.42
C THR A 393 27.22 -16.24 6.09
N ALA A 394 26.57 -15.10 5.86
CA ALA A 394 25.18 -15.05 5.47
C ALA A 394 24.93 -15.80 4.14
N ARG A 395 25.77 -15.62 3.12
CA ARG A 395 25.68 -16.35 1.85
C ARG A 395 25.78 -17.86 2.03
N ARG A 396 26.74 -18.35 2.84
CA ARG A 396 26.87 -19.78 3.14
C ARG A 396 25.61 -20.34 3.81
N THR A 397 24.96 -19.57 4.67
CA THR A 397 23.69 -19.96 5.31
C THR A 397 22.56 -20.03 4.29
N VAL A 398 22.37 -19.01 3.46
CA VAL A 398 21.33 -18.97 2.41
C VAL A 398 21.53 -20.11 1.39
N ASP A 399 22.77 -20.44 1.02
CA ASP A 399 23.06 -21.56 0.14
C ASP A 399 22.70 -22.92 0.77
N ARG A 400 22.83 -23.06 2.09
CA ARG A 400 22.40 -24.25 2.84
C ARG A 400 20.88 -24.36 2.86
N GLU A 401 20.19 -23.24 3.10
CA GLU A 401 18.73 -23.15 3.05
C GLU A 401 18.20 -23.52 1.65
N ARG A 402 18.83 -23.00 0.59
CA ARG A 402 18.50 -23.37 -0.79
C ARG A 402 18.62 -24.87 -1.02
N ARG A 403 19.75 -25.48 -0.64
CA ARG A 403 19.97 -26.93 -0.79
C ARG A 403 18.93 -27.74 -0.01
N ALA A 404 18.61 -27.34 1.22
CA ALA A 404 17.59 -27.99 2.03
C ALA A 404 16.21 -27.90 1.38
N TRP A 405 15.85 -26.75 0.81
CA TRP A 405 14.61 -26.57 0.08
C TRP A 405 14.56 -27.41 -1.20
N CYS A 406 15.63 -27.45 -2.00
CA CYS A 406 15.69 -28.30 -3.19
C CYS A 406 15.55 -29.79 -2.84
N ALA A 407 16.06 -30.23 -1.69
CA ALA A 407 15.88 -31.60 -1.22
C ALA A 407 14.43 -31.90 -0.81
N GLN A 408 13.68 -30.90 -0.33
CA GLN A 408 12.25 -31.01 0.00
C GLN A 408 11.34 -30.88 -1.23
N HIS A 409 11.82 -30.22 -2.29
CA HIS A 409 11.10 -29.92 -3.54
C HIS A 409 11.94 -30.31 -4.77
N PRO A 410 12.31 -31.60 -4.93
CA PRO A 410 13.16 -32.05 -6.03
C PRO A 410 12.59 -31.70 -7.42
N GLU A 411 11.27 -31.69 -7.56
CA GLU A 411 10.54 -31.32 -8.77
C GLU A 411 10.68 -29.83 -9.15
N LEU A 412 11.00 -28.97 -8.18
CA LEU A 412 11.17 -27.53 -8.37
C LEU A 412 12.63 -27.08 -8.40
N ALA A 413 13.60 -28.00 -8.22
CA ALA A 413 15.03 -27.68 -8.23
C ALA A 413 15.48 -26.86 -9.48
N PRO A 414 14.97 -27.09 -10.70
CA PRO A 414 15.32 -26.26 -11.87
C PRO A 414 14.94 -24.78 -11.73
N PHE A 415 13.93 -24.46 -10.93
CA PHE A 415 13.45 -23.08 -10.70
C PHE A 415 14.21 -22.36 -9.58
N THR A 416 15.22 -23.01 -9.00
CA THR A 416 16.07 -22.46 -7.93
C THR A 416 17.47 -22.11 -8.40
N GLN A 417 17.89 -22.65 -9.54
CA GLN A 417 19.22 -22.46 -10.07
C GLN A 417 19.22 -21.24 -10.98
N GLY A 418 20.02 -20.26 -10.59
CA GLY A 418 20.45 -19.19 -11.48
C GLY A 418 21.50 -19.72 -12.41
#